data_AF-A0A1V4EL92-F1
#
_entry.id   AF-A0A1V4EL92-F1
#
_cell.length_a   1.000
_cell.length_b   1.000
_cell.length_c   1.000
_cell.angle_alpha   90.00
_cell.angle_beta   90.00
_cell.angle_gamma   90.00
#
_symmetry.space_group_name_H-M   'P 1'
#
loop_
_entity.id
_entity.type
_entity.pdbx_description
1 polymer ?
#
loop_
_entity_poly.entity_id
_entity_poly.type
_entity_poly.pdbx_seq_one_letter_code
_entity_poly.pdbx_strand_id
1 'polypeptide(L)'
;MTEPMADERLAEIQAALSAVPAPPWHWIGDTKHQGPMLATKHSGWIYVMGFKRLGMRGAQPAFPVKGPDGYLLITPCREIEDRAVAAKDVAVPRAPYDPDTVRGIDNPVAKWLEHSAQYAAELLAEVERLRAKLDAPCGSCHPCTNYADETWRAAGRTPPHVAEWDALRAERANAVATVAEQAQRLFAREREHNADRAELARVRAMLDDARARCNEAEAKLHQVAMTKVWTNEDGKRFVFVDDLAAALGLPGEPAPADEPTPEQVRLRTALREAGEAMYGGCDCPRPCSCQADAATLTAALAEEAGDLDG
;
A
#
# COMPACT_ATOMS: atom_id res chain seq x y z
N MET A 1 -18.64 43.77 -3.34
CA MET A 1 -18.82 43.13 -2.03
C MET A 1 -19.66 41.89 -2.25
N THR A 2 -19.13 40.70 -1.99
CA THR A 2 -19.88 39.45 -2.09
C THR A 2 -20.94 39.43 -1.00
N GLU A 3 -22.18 39.15 -1.35
CA GLU A 3 -23.26 38.96 -0.37
C GLU A 3 -22.93 37.79 0.56
N PRO A 4 -23.30 37.85 1.85
CA PRO A 4 -23.08 36.73 2.76
C PRO A 4 -23.81 35.49 2.26
N MET A 5 -23.16 34.33 2.34
CA MET A 5 -23.83 33.05 2.06
C MET A 5 -25.06 32.90 2.96
N ALA A 6 -26.23 32.68 2.35
CA ALA A 6 -27.46 32.43 3.09
C ALA A 6 -27.37 31.12 3.87
N ASP A 7 -27.92 31.07 5.08
CA ASP A 7 -27.91 29.86 5.92
C ASP A 7 -28.56 28.66 5.23
N GLU A 8 -29.60 28.91 4.43
CA GLU A 8 -30.27 27.90 3.61
C GLU A 8 -29.32 27.27 2.59
N ARG A 9 -28.45 28.07 1.96
CA ARG A 9 -27.46 27.59 1.00
C ARG A 9 -26.38 26.77 1.68
N LEU A 10 -25.92 27.19 2.86
CA LEU A 10 -24.97 26.40 3.65
C LEU A 10 -25.57 25.06 4.08
N ALA A 11 -26.83 25.05 4.52
CA ALA A 11 -27.55 23.84 4.89
C ALA A 11 -27.72 22.88 3.70
N GLU A 12 -27.98 23.40 2.49
CA GLU A 12 -28.03 22.61 1.26
C GLU A 12 -26.69 21.91 0.98
N ILE A 13 -25.57 22.65 1.03
CA ILE A 13 -24.23 22.10 0.81
C ILE A 13 -23.90 21.03 1.85
N GLN A 14 -24.23 21.28 3.12
CA GLN A 14 -24.02 20.30 4.21
C GLN A 14 -24.86 19.03 4.01
N ALA A 15 -26.13 19.17 3.63
CA ALA A 15 -27.00 18.04 3.33
C ALA A 15 -26.45 17.21 2.18
N ALA A 16 -26.01 17.87 1.10
CA ALA A 16 -25.42 17.20 -0.06
C ALA A 16 -24.10 16.47 0.28
N LEU A 17 -23.24 17.07 1.12
CA LEU A 17 -22.02 16.43 1.62
C LEU A 17 -22.31 15.19 2.49
N SER A 18 -23.36 15.24 3.32
CA SER A 18 -23.75 14.10 4.16
C SER A 18 -24.31 12.90 3.37
N ALA A 19 -24.70 13.16 2.12
CA ALA A 19 -25.25 12.18 1.19
C ALA A 19 -24.17 11.44 0.38
N VAL A 20 -22.89 11.74 0.58
CA VAL A 20 -21.76 11.05 -0.06
C VAL A 20 -20.88 10.29 0.93
N PRO A 21 -20.12 9.26 0.50
CA PRO A 21 -19.13 8.62 1.35
C PRO A 21 -18.10 9.63 1.86
N ALA A 22 -17.70 9.52 3.14
CA ALA A 22 -16.76 10.46 3.74
C ALA A 22 -15.40 10.48 2.99
N PRO A 23 -14.79 11.66 2.81
CA PRO A 23 -13.44 11.81 2.23
C PRO A 23 -12.33 11.44 3.25
N PRO A 24 -11.07 11.20 2.81
CA PRO A 24 -10.57 11.40 1.46
C PRO A 24 -10.88 10.25 0.51
N TRP A 25 -11.04 10.60 -0.76
CA TRP A 25 -11.23 9.67 -1.86
C TRP A 25 -9.94 9.54 -2.68
N HIS A 26 -9.75 8.40 -3.33
CA HIS A 26 -8.64 8.19 -4.24
C HIS A 26 -9.03 7.24 -5.35
N TRP A 27 -8.37 7.38 -6.51
CA TRP A 27 -8.51 6.46 -7.62
C TRP A 27 -7.73 5.18 -7.32
N ILE A 28 -8.38 4.04 -7.42
CA ILE A 28 -7.80 2.70 -7.31
C ILE A 28 -8.18 1.87 -8.53
N GLY A 29 -7.47 0.77 -8.73
CA GLY A 29 -7.75 -0.21 -9.79
C GLY A 29 -6.60 -0.39 -10.77
N ASP A 30 -6.66 -1.47 -11.53
CA ASP A 30 -5.76 -1.80 -12.63
C ASP A 30 -6.58 -1.95 -13.91
N THR A 31 -6.05 -1.42 -15.01
CA THR A 31 -6.46 -1.67 -16.39
C THR A 31 -6.75 -3.14 -16.71
N LYS A 32 -6.10 -4.09 -16.02
CA LYS A 32 -6.25 -5.53 -16.27
C LYS A 32 -7.52 -6.17 -15.69
N HIS A 33 -8.03 -5.69 -14.56
CA HIS A 33 -9.02 -6.45 -13.80
C HIS A 33 -10.36 -5.74 -13.57
N GLN A 34 -10.37 -4.45 -13.24
CA GLN A 34 -11.62 -3.73 -12.91
C GLN A 34 -11.60 -2.23 -13.26
N GLY A 35 -10.48 -1.72 -13.79
CA GLY A 35 -10.37 -0.34 -14.26
C GLY A 35 -10.38 0.69 -13.13
N PRO A 36 -10.29 1.98 -13.46
CA PRO A 36 -10.21 3.02 -12.45
C PRO A 36 -11.55 3.15 -11.71
N MET A 37 -11.51 3.18 -10.38
CA MET A 37 -12.64 3.52 -9.53
C MET A 37 -12.22 4.49 -8.44
N LEU A 38 -13.13 5.39 -8.07
CA LEU A 38 -12.94 6.32 -6.98
C LEU A 38 -13.50 5.69 -5.70
N ALA A 39 -12.67 5.53 -4.67
CA ALA A 39 -13.05 4.89 -3.41
C ALA A 39 -12.53 5.66 -2.19
N THR A 40 -13.18 5.48 -1.04
CA THR A 40 -12.72 6.02 0.24
C THR A 40 -11.38 5.42 0.64
N LYS A 41 -10.47 6.24 1.19
CA LYS A 41 -9.17 5.78 1.71
C LYS A 41 -9.29 5.11 3.09
N HIS A 42 -10.40 5.33 3.78
CA HIS A 42 -10.67 4.79 5.10
C HIS A 42 -11.81 3.75 5.08
N SER A 43 -11.82 2.90 6.11
CA SER A 43 -12.90 1.98 6.51
C SER A 43 -13.66 1.30 5.38
N GLY A 44 -13.19 0.11 4.99
CA GLY A 44 -13.98 -0.84 4.20
C GLY A 44 -14.06 -0.59 2.70
N TRP A 45 -13.31 0.38 2.15
CA TRP A 45 -13.24 0.70 0.72
C TRP A 45 -14.64 0.88 0.10
N ILE A 46 -15.33 1.95 0.53
CA ILE A 46 -16.62 2.31 -0.02
C ILE A 46 -16.38 2.98 -1.37
N TYR A 47 -17.01 2.46 -2.42
CA TYR A 47 -16.96 3.08 -3.75
C TYR A 47 -17.73 4.40 -3.75
N VAL A 48 -17.11 5.43 -4.30
CA VAL A 48 -17.73 6.72 -4.60
C VAL A 48 -18.23 6.71 -6.04
N MET A 49 -17.42 6.20 -6.96
CA MET A 49 -17.74 6.07 -8.38
C MET A 49 -16.93 4.94 -9.00
N GLY A 50 -17.56 4.07 -9.78
CA GLY A 50 -16.88 3.05 -10.57
C GLY A 50 -17.46 2.93 -11.97
N PHE A 51 -16.94 1.99 -12.75
CA PHE A 51 -17.48 1.67 -14.08
C PHE A 51 -17.87 0.20 -14.15
N LYS A 52 -19.07 -0.09 -14.66
CA LYS A 52 -19.54 -1.49 -14.84
C LYS A 52 -18.79 -2.22 -15.95
N ARG A 53 -18.35 -1.49 -16.98
CA ARG A 53 -17.62 -2.00 -18.14
C ARG A 53 -16.54 -1.01 -18.53
N LEU A 54 -15.39 -1.52 -18.95
CA LEU A 54 -14.28 -0.73 -19.46
C LEU A 54 -14.21 -0.83 -20.98
N GLY A 55 -13.85 0.28 -21.63
CA GLY A 55 -13.65 0.37 -23.08
C GLY A 55 -14.38 1.55 -23.70
N MET A 56 -13.90 1.98 -24.87
CA MET A 56 -14.46 3.13 -25.62
C MET A 56 -15.91 2.93 -26.08
N ARG A 57 -16.48 1.72 -25.93
CA ARG A 57 -17.87 1.40 -26.24
C ARG A 57 -18.57 0.84 -25.00
N GLY A 58 -19.24 1.71 -24.24
CA GLY A 58 -20.16 1.28 -23.17
C GLY A 58 -19.62 1.36 -21.74
N ALA A 59 -18.69 2.28 -21.46
CA ALA A 59 -18.41 2.68 -20.08
C ALA A 59 -19.71 3.23 -19.46
N GLN A 60 -20.14 2.60 -18.36
CA GLN A 60 -21.35 2.96 -17.65
C GLN A 60 -20.95 3.25 -16.20
N PRO A 61 -21.08 4.51 -15.73
CA PRO A 61 -20.76 4.85 -14.37
C PRO A 61 -21.72 4.12 -13.43
N ALA A 62 -21.19 3.68 -12.30
CA ALA A 62 -21.94 3.09 -11.21
C ALA A 62 -21.63 3.86 -9.93
N PHE A 63 -22.67 4.15 -9.16
CA PHE A 63 -22.58 4.88 -7.90
C PHE A 63 -23.12 3.99 -6.77
N PRO A 64 -22.64 4.16 -5.54
CA PRO A 64 -23.18 3.41 -4.41
C PRO A 64 -24.62 3.83 -4.13
N VAL A 65 -25.40 2.91 -3.56
CA VAL A 65 -26.74 3.19 -3.03
C VAL A 65 -26.66 3.07 -1.51
N LYS A 66 -27.16 4.09 -0.82
CA LYS A 66 -27.20 4.13 0.65
C LYS A 66 -28.43 3.35 1.12
N GLY A 67 -28.20 2.20 1.74
CA GLY A 67 -29.23 1.41 2.41
C GLY A 67 -29.44 1.85 3.87
N PRO A 68 -30.37 1.20 4.59
CA PRO A 68 -30.64 1.47 6.00
C PRO A 68 -29.39 1.34 6.89
N ASP A 69 -28.53 0.37 6.58
CA ASP A 69 -27.33 0.04 7.35
C ASP A 69 -26.06 0.78 6.85
N GLY A 70 -26.22 1.75 5.94
CA GLY A 70 -25.11 2.51 5.34
C GLY A 70 -24.93 2.23 3.85
N TYR A 71 -23.77 2.59 3.30
CA TYR A 71 -23.48 2.32 1.89
C TYR A 71 -23.28 0.82 1.68
N LEU A 72 -24.06 0.25 0.77
CA LEU A 72 -23.93 -1.15 0.41
C LEU A 72 -22.62 -1.33 -0.36
N LEU A 73 -21.74 -2.19 0.16
CA LEU A 73 -20.53 -2.59 -0.55
C LEU A 73 -20.96 -3.37 -1.79
N ILE A 74 -20.58 -2.89 -2.97
CA ILE A 74 -20.61 -3.72 -4.17
C ILE A 74 -19.43 -4.67 -4.03
N THR A 75 -19.60 -5.79 -3.33
CA THR A 75 -18.55 -6.82 -3.28
C THR A 75 -18.37 -7.37 -4.69
N PRO A 76 -17.23 -7.16 -5.37
CA PRO A 76 -16.93 -8.00 -6.50
C PRO A 76 -16.62 -9.38 -5.92
N CYS A 77 -17.20 -10.43 -6.49
CA CYS A 77 -16.90 -11.86 -6.25
C CYS A 77 -17.83 -12.60 -5.27
N ARG A 78 -18.76 -13.36 -5.87
CA ARG A 78 -19.15 -14.78 -5.65
C ARG A 78 -19.36 -15.40 -4.26
N GLU A 79 -18.86 -14.84 -3.16
CA GLU A 79 -18.81 -15.56 -1.87
C GLU A 79 -19.78 -15.01 -0.82
N ILE A 80 -20.48 -13.90 -1.10
CA ILE A 80 -21.50 -13.32 -0.21
C ILE A 80 -22.80 -13.16 -1.02
N GLU A 81 -23.40 -14.27 -1.43
CA GLU A 81 -24.62 -14.28 -2.27
C GLU A 81 -25.86 -13.70 -1.53
N ASP A 82 -25.88 -13.74 -0.19
CA ASP A 82 -27.08 -13.38 0.58
C ASP A 82 -27.18 -11.89 0.99
N ARG A 83 -26.13 -11.07 0.77
CA ARG A 83 -26.12 -9.64 1.16
C ARG A 83 -25.61 -8.66 0.11
N ALA A 84 -25.17 -9.14 -1.06
CA ALA A 84 -24.73 -8.29 -2.14
C ALA A 84 -25.93 -7.75 -2.95
N VAL A 85 -26.00 -6.43 -3.15
CA VAL A 85 -26.92 -5.84 -4.14
C VAL A 85 -26.46 -6.28 -5.52
N ALA A 86 -27.33 -6.93 -6.29
CA ALA A 86 -26.93 -7.40 -7.61
C ALA A 86 -26.58 -6.19 -8.50
N ALA A 87 -25.53 -6.30 -9.31
CA ALA A 87 -25.06 -5.23 -10.20
C ALA A 87 -26.09 -4.75 -11.26
N LYS A 88 -27.27 -5.36 -11.32
CA LYS A 88 -28.42 -4.91 -12.10
C LYS A 88 -29.29 -3.89 -11.34
N ASP A 89 -29.30 -3.94 -10.01
CA ASP A 89 -30.16 -3.10 -9.16
C ASP A 89 -29.55 -1.72 -8.89
N VAL A 90 -28.23 -1.57 -9.12
CA VAL A 90 -27.50 -0.29 -9.12
C VAL A 90 -27.25 0.28 -10.53
N ALA A 91 -27.70 -0.42 -11.57
CA ALA A 91 -27.44 -0.01 -12.95
C ALA A 91 -28.47 1.02 -13.43
N VAL A 92 -28.00 2.19 -13.85
CA VAL A 92 -28.84 3.17 -14.56
C VAL A 92 -29.16 2.62 -15.96
N PRO A 93 -30.41 2.30 -16.33
CA PRO A 93 -30.73 1.69 -17.61
C PRO A 93 -30.24 2.52 -18.80
N ARG A 94 -29.89 1.82 -19.88
CA ARG A 94 -29.29 2.41 -21.09
C ARG A 94 -30.35 3.20 -21.87
N ALA A 95 -30.37 4.51 -21.72
CA ALA A 95 -31.01 5.39 -22.70
C ALA A 95 -30.12 5.46 -23.97
N PRO A 96 -30.70 5.70 -25.17
CA PRO A 96 -29.91 6.11 -26.33
C PRO A 96 -28.98 7.27 -25.93
N TYR A 97 -27.70 7.19 -26.32
CA TYR A 97 -26.75 8.26 -26.01
C TYR A 97 -27.21 9.52 -26.74
N ASP A 98 -27.75 10.45 -25.97
CA ASP A 98 -28.02 11.79 -26.43
C ASP A 98 -27.42 12.76 -25.40
N PRO A 99 -26.50 13.64 -25.85
CA PRO A 99 -25.78 14.57 -24.99
C PRO A 99 -26.71 15.53 -24.23
N ASP A 100 -27.96 15.69 -24.69
CA ASP A 100 -28.98 16.51 -24.06
C ASP A 100 -29.94 15.71 -23.14
N THR A 101 -29.91 14.36 -23.16
CA THR A 101 -30.78 13.48 -22.33
C THR A 101 -30.06 12.66 -21.27
N VAL A 102 -28.73 12.64 -21.20
CA VAL A 102 -28.05 12.28 -19.93
C VAL A 102 -28.21 13.46 -18.95
N ARG A 103 -29.46 13.77 -18.60
CA ARG A 103 -29.84 14.73 -17.57
C ARG A 103 -30.10 13.97 -16.30
N GLY A 104 -29.35 14.32 -15.25
CA GLY A 104 -29.62 13.89 -13.89
C GLY A 104 -29.47 12.38 -13.73
N ILE A 105 -28.24 11.91 -13.52
CA ILE A 105 -28.07 10.65 -12.81
C ILE A 105 -28.68 10.88 -11.43
N ASP A 106 -29.86 10.29 -11.18
CA ASP A 106 -30.58 10.46 -9.92
C ASP A 106 -29.95 9.62 -8.81
N ASN A 107 -28.70 9.98 -8.49
CA ASN A 107 -27.92 9.44 -7.40
C ASN A 107 -27.31 10.63 -6.63
N PRO A 108 -27.44 10.66 -5.28
CA PRO A 108 -26.90 11.76 -4.49
C PRO A 108 -25.39 11.99 -4.68
N VAL A 109 -24.61 10.93 -4.90
CA VAL A 109 -23.17 11.03 -5.15
C VAL A 109 -22.88 11.66 -6.51
N ALA A 110 -23.65 11.29 -7.54
CA ALA A 110 -23.51 11.90 -8.86
C ALA A 110 -23.85 13.40 -8.83
N LYS A 111 -24.95 13.77 -8.17
CA LYS A 111 -25.34 15.18 -7.98
C LYS A 111 -24.29 15.97 -7.19
N TRP A 112 -23.75 15.39 -6.12
CA TRP A 112 -22.67 16.03 -5.36
C TRP A 112 -21.43 16.25 -6.24
N LEU A 113 -21.00 15.25 -7.00
CA LEU A 113 -19.83 15.39 -7.88
C LEU A 113 -20.05 16.48 -8.94
N GLU A 114 -21.24 16.53 -9.54
CA GLU A 114 -21.65 17.57 -10.50
C GLU A 114 -21.56 18.98 -9.90
N HIS A 115 -22.03 19.16 -8.66
CA HIS A 115 -22.04 20.47 -7.99
C HIS A 115 -20.77 20.79 -7.18
N SER A 116 -19.88 19.82 -6.96
CA SER A 116 -18.77 19.92 -6.00
C SER A 116 -17.83 21.10 -6.27
N ALA A 117 -17.51 21.38 -7.54
CA ALA A 117 -16.67 22.51 -7.91
C ALA A 117 -17.34 23.86 -7.61
N GLN A 118 -18.65 23.97 -7.85
CA GLN A 118 -19.43 25.16 -7.51
C GLN A 118 -19.50 25.36 -5.99
N TYR A 119 -19.82 24.30 -5.23
CA TYR A 119 -19.85 24.35 -3.78
C TYR A 119 -18.50 24.77 -3.19
N ALA A 120 -17.39 24.24 -3.70
CA ALA A 120 -16.05 24.62 -3.27
C ALA A 120 -15.77 26.11 -3.53
N ALA A 121 -16.13 26.63 -4.72
CA ALA A 121 -15.95 28.04 -5.05
C ALA A 121 -16.78 28.97 -4.14
N GLU A 122 -18.04 28.63 -3.88
CA GLU A 122 -18.93 29.39 -3.00
C GLU A 122 -18.41 29.41 -1.55
N LEU A 123 -18.00 28.26 -1.01
CA LEU A 123 -17.43 28.16 0.34
C LEU A 123 -16.10 28.92 0.46
N LEU A 124 -15.23 28.87 -0.54
CA LEU A 124 -13.98 29.62 -0.53
C LEU A 124 -14.23 31.14 -0.56
N ALA A 125 -15.16 31.61 -1.39
CA ALA A 125 -15.55 33.02 -1.42
C ALA A 125 -16.12 33.50 -0.08
N GLU A 126 -16.92 32.67 0.59
CA GLU A 126 -17.47 32.98 1.92
C GLU A 126 -16.36 33.02 2.98
N VAL A 127 -15.40 32.09 2.95
CA VAL A 127 -14.22 32.12 3.84
C VAL A 127 -13.41 33.39 3.63
N GLU A 128 -13.17 33.80 2.38
CA GLU A 128 -12.45 35.04 2.08
C GLU A 128 -13.21 36.28 2.59
N ARG A 129 -14.54 36.31 2.40
CA ARG A 129 -15.40 37.38 2.92
C ARG A 129 -15.35 37.45 4.46
N LEU A 130 -15.42 36.31 5.14
CA LEU A 130 -15.33 36.23 6.60
C LEU A 130 -13.95 36.67 7.11
N ARG A 131 -12.87 36.29 6.42
CA ARG A 131 -11.51 36.78 6.71
C ARG A 131 -11.41 38.29 6.54
N ALA A 132 -11.90 38.83 5.42
CA ALA A 132 -11.91 40.27 5.21
C ALA A 132 -12.74 41.02 6.27
N LYS A 133 -13.83 40.43 6.78
CA LYS A 133 -14.63 41.00 7.87
C LYS A 133 -13.91 40.95 9.22
N LEU A 134 -13.11 39.91 9.47
CA LEU A 134 -12.27 39.79 10.66
C LEU A 134 -11.06 40.74 10.61
N ASP A 135 -10.48 40.93 9.42
CA ASP A 135 -9.32 41.80 9.20
C ASP A 135 -9.71 43.29 9.08
N ALA A 136 -10.96 43.58 8.69
CA ALA A 136 -11.46 44.94 8.67
C ALA A 136 -11.42 45.52 10.09
N PRO A 137 -10.83 46.73 10.29
CA PRO A 137 -10.94 47.41 11.58
C PRO A 137 -12.43 47.54 11.91
N CYS A 138 -12.84 47.13 13.11
CA CYS A 138 -14.22 47.07 13.56
C CYS A 138 -14.89 48.47 13.55
N GLY A 139 -15.25 48.96 12.37
CA GLY A 139 -15.46 50.37 12.10
C GLY A 139 -16.76 51.00 12.61
N SER A 140 -17.58 50.30 13.40
CA SER A 140 -18.78 50.95 13.99
C SER A 140 -19.54 50.18 15.07
N CYS A 141 -19.33 48.87 15.30
CA CYS A 141 -20.23 48.10 16.18
C CYS A 141 -19.70 47.72 17.56
N HIS A 142 -18.46 48.04 17.93
CA HIS A 142 -18.02 48.00 19.34
C HIS A 142 -16.90 49.01 19.64
N PRO A 143 -16.86 49.60 20.86
CA PRO A 143 -15.77 50.46 21.34
C PRO A 143 -14.45 49.71 21.62
N CYS A 144 -14.17 48.59 20.95
CA CYS A 144 -13.00 47.75 21.22
C CYS A 144 -11.69 48.29 20.63
N THR A 145 -11.71 49.38 19.85
CA THR A 145 -10.51 50.09 19.40
C THR A 145 -10.39 51.53 19.88
N ASN A 146 -11.43 52.11 20.51
CA ASN A 146 -11.39 53.53 20.91
C ASN A 146 -11.87 53.86 22.34
N TYR A 147 -12.31 52.88 23.15
CA TYR A 147 -12.66 53.13 24.57
C TYR A 147 -11.95 52.21 25.57
N ALA A 148 -11.31 51.13 25.12
CA ALA A 148 -10.48 50.24 25.95
C ALA A 148 -9.01 50.71 26.05
N ASP A 149 -8.62 51.75 25.32
CA ASP A 149 -7.21 52.03 25.01
C ASP A 149 -6.53 53.07 25.91
N GLU A 150 -7.27 53.92 26.63
CA GLU A 150 -6.66 54.93 27.50
C GLU A 150 -6.57 54.47 28.96
N THR A 151 -7.62 53.90 29.54
CA THR A 151 -7.63 53.49 30.96
C THR A 151 -6.81 52.23 31.25
N TRP A 152 -6.78 51.25 30.33
CA TRP A 152 -5.98 50.03 30.50
C TRP A 152 -4.50 50.26 30.19
N ARG A 153 -4.16 51.02 29.13
CA ARG A 153 -2.76 51.42 28.86
C ARG A 153 -2.19 52.31 29.96
N ALA A 154 -2.94 53.30 30.44
CA ALA A 154 -2.49 54.16 31.55
C ALA A 154 -2.27 53.36 32.85
N ALA A 155 -3.00 52.26 33.04
CA ALA A 155 -2.82 51.35 34.18
C ALA A 155 -1.79 50.23 33.93
N GLY A 156 -1.21 50.12 32.72
CA GLY A 156 -0.29 49.05 32.34
C GLY A 156 -0.91 47.64 32.31
N ARG A 157 -2.21 47.53 32.03
CA ARG A 157 -2.97 46.27 32.08
C ARG A 157 -3.49 45.89 30.69
N THR A 158 -3.57 44.59 30.41
CA THR A 158 -4.14 44.06 29.16
C THR A 158 -5.67 43.88 29.32
N PRO A 159 -6.50 44.33 28.36
CA PRO A 159 -7.94 44.12 28.44
C PRO A 159 -8.28 42.62 28.51
N PRO A 160 -9.28 42.20 29.32
CA PRO A 160 -9.62 40.78 29.50
C PRO A 160 -9.88 40.04 28.18
N HIS A 161 -10.61 40.67 27.25
CA HIS A 161 -10.95 40.09 25.95
C HIS A 161 -9.73 39.96 25.01
N VAL A 162 -8.67 40.75 25.20
CA VAL A 162 -7.41 40.60 24.45
C VAL A 162 -6.62 39.42 25.00
N ALA A 163 -6.57 39.25 26.32
CA ALA A 163 -5.93 38.09 26.94
C ALA A 163 -6.63 36.77 26.57
N GLU A 164 -7.96 36.76 26.52
CA GLU A 164 -8.75 35.61 26.04
C GLU A 164 -8.48 35.32 24.55
N TRP A 165 -8.39 36.36 23.71
CA TRP A 165 -8.08 36.19 22.29
C TRP A 165 -6.63 35.72 22.06
N ASP A 166 -5.68 36.21 22.84
CA ASP A 166 -4.29 35.76 22.82
C ASP A 166 -4.17 34.31 23.26
N ALA A 167 -4.93 33.90 24.28
CA ALA A 167 -5.01 32.50 24.71
C ALA A 167 -5.56 31.61 23.58
N LEU A 168 -6.65 32.02 22.92
CA LEU A 168 -7.21 31.29 21.78
C LEU A 168 -6.26 31.24 20.58
N ARG A 169 -5.52 32.32 20.31
CA ARG A 169 -4.47 32.33 19.28
C ARG A 169 -3.33 31.38 19.61
N ALA A 170 -2.89 31.34 20.86
CA ALA A 170 -1.87 30.42 21.34
C ALA A 170 -2.35 28.96 21.27
N GLU A 171 -3.59 28.68 21.69
CA GLU A 171 -4.21 27.37 21.57
C GLU A 171 -4.29 26.92 20.12
N ARG A 172 -4.76 27.79 19.22
CA ARG A 172 -4.79 27.52 17.78
C ARG A 172 -3.39 27.25 17.22
N ALA A 173 -2.39 28.03 17.62
CA ALA A 173 -1.01 27.82 17.17
C ALA A 173 -0.47 26.46 17.62
N ASN A 174 -0.74 26.07 18.88
CA ASN A 174 -0.37 24.76 19.41
C ASN A 174 -1.09 23.61 18.69
N ALA A 175 -2.38 23.78 18.39
CA ALA A 175 -3.14 22.79 17.61
C ALA A 175 -2.58 22.64 16.20
N VAL A 176 -2.27 23.74 15.51
CA VAL A 176 -1.65 23.73 14.17
C VAL A 176 -0.28 23.05 14.21
N ALA A 177 0.55 23.34 15.22
CA ALA A 177 1.86 22.69 15.39
C ALA A 177 1.71 21.17 15.61
N THR A 178 0.73 20.75 16.41
CA THR A 178 0.44 19.34 16.68
C THR A 178 0.00 18.61 15.42
N VAL A 179 -0.91 19.20 14.63
CA VAL A 179 -1.35 18.64 13.35
C VAL A 179 -0.20 18.57 12.34
N ALA A 180 0.66 19.59 12.29
CA ALA A 180 1.84 19.59 11.43
C ALA A 180 2.81 18.45 11.80
N GLU A 181 3.05 18.22 13.08
CA GLU A 181 3.88 17.09 13.55
C GLU A 181 3.26 15.74 13.17
N GLN A 182 1.95 15.57 13.38
CA GLN A 182 1.24 14.35 12.98
C GLN A 182 1.32 14.11 11.46
N ALA A 183 1.17 15.16 10.66
CA ALA A 183 1.32 15.08 9.20
C ALA A 183 2.75 14.64 8.81
N GLN A 184 3.79 15.21 9.44
CA GLN A 184 5.17 14.79 9.20
C GLN A 184 5.41 13.32 9.56
N ARG A 185 4.85 12.83 10.67
CA ARG A 185 4.92 11.41 11.07
C ARG A 185 4.22 10.51 10.06
N LEU A 186 3.06 10.91 9.53
CA LEU A 186 2.34 10.16 8.51
C LEU A 186 3.13 10.09 7.19
N PHE A 187 3.73 11.20 6.76
CA PHE A 187 4.58 11.21 5.57
C PHE A 187 5.84 10.35 5.74
N ALA A 188 6.44 10.31 6.94
CA ALA A 188 7.55 9.42 7.22
C ALA A 188 7.15 7.94 7.08
N ARG A 189 6.02 7.54 7.67
CA ARG A 189 5.47 6.18 7.53
C ARG A 189 5.12 5.82 6.09
N GLU A 190 4.59 6.78 5.32
CA GLU A 190 4.29 6.56 3.89
C GLU A 190 5.57 6.31 3.08
N ARG A 191 6.67 7.01 3.39
CA ARG A 191 7.98 6.74 2.76
C ARG A 191 8.51 5.36 3.11
N GLU A 192 8.43 4.95 4.37
CA GLU A 192 8.82 3.59 4.81
C GLU A 192 8.00 2.52 4.08
N HIS A 193 6.67 2.68 4.03
CA HIS A 193 5.81 1.75 3.31
C HIS A 193 6.11 1.68 1.81
N ASN A 194 6.46 2.81 1.19
CA ASN A 194 6.89 2.83 -0.21
C ASN A 194 8.24 2.12 -0.42
N ALA A 195 9.17 2.22 0.53
CA ALA A 195 10.42 1.47 0.50
C ALA A 195 10.16 -0.04 0.62
N ASP A 196 9.28 -0.46 1.54
CA ASP A 196 8.88 -1.86 1.70
C ASP A 196 8.22 -2.42 0.42
N ARG A 197 7.37 -1.62 -0.24
CA ARG A 197 6.76 -1.99 -1.52
C ARG A 197 7.79 -2.17 -2.64
N ALA A 198 8.81 -1.31 -2.68
CA ALA A 198 9.91 -1.45 -3.63
C ALA A 198 10.73 -2.72 -3.34
N GLU A 199 10.96 -3.05 -2.06
CA GLU A 199 11.63 -4.28 -1.67
C GLU A 199 10.84 -5.53 -2.07
N LEU A 200 9.54 -5.53 -1.79
CA LEU A 200 8.65 -6.63 -2.19
C LEU A 200 8.65 -6.83 -3.71
N ALA A 201 8.72 -5.73 -4.49
CA ALA A 201 8.84 -5.81 -5.94
C ALA A 201 10.16 -6.44 -6.39
N ARG A 202 11.29 -6.10 -5.73
CA ARG A 202 12.59 -6.73 -5.98
C ARG A 202 12.58 -8.23 -5.68
N VAL A 203 12.07 -8.62 -4.52
CA VAL A 203 11.98 -10.04 -4.11
C VAL A 203 11.09 -10.84 -5.07
N ARG A 204 9.98 -10.26 -5.54
CA ARG A 204 9.12 -10.90 -6.55
C ARG A 204 9.84 -11.10 -7.88
N ALA A 205 10.60 -10.12 -8.34
CA ALA A 205 11.40 -10.25 -9.55
C ALA A 205 12.46 -11.36 -9.42
N MET A 206 13.13 -11.46 -8.27
CA MET A 206 14.07 -12.56 -8.00
C MET A 206 13.39 -13.94 -7.99
N LEU A 207 12.19 -14.02 -7.42
CA LEU A 207 11.40 -15.26 -7.41
C LEU A 207 10.98 -15.68 -8.82
N ASP A 208 10.56 -14.72 -9.64
CA ASP A 208 10.17 -14.99 -11.03
C ASP A 208 11.36 -15.42 -11.89
N ASP A 209 12.55 -14.81 -11.70
CA ASP A 209 13.80 -15.25 -12.34
C ASP A 209 14.17 -16.68 -11.90
N ALA A 210 14.15 -16.96 -10.59
CA ALA A 210 14.45 -18.29 -10.07
C ALA A 210 13.49 -19.35 -10.65
N ARG A 211 12.20 -19.03 -10.77
CA ARG A 211 11.19 -19.90 -11.41
C ARG A 211 11.49 -20.12 -12.89
N ALA A 212 11.88 -19.07 -13.61
CA ALA A 212 12.25 -19.18 -15.02
C ALA A 212 13.45 -20.13 -15.20
N ARG A 213 14.49 -20.00 -14.36
CA ARG A 213 15.65 -20.92 -14.38
C ARG A 213 15.26 -22.36 -14.05
N CYS A 214 14.38 -22.58 -13.07
CA CYS A 214 13.88 -23.92 -12.76
C CYS A 214 13.13 -24.54 -13.95
N ASN A 215 12.23 -23.78 -14.58
CA ASN A 215 11.49 -24.23 -15.76
C ASN A 215 12.43 -24.54 -16.93
N GLU A 216 13.48 -23.73 -17.14
CA GLU A 216 14.49 -23.98 -18.16
C GLU A 216 15.29 -25.27 -17.87
N ALA A 217 15.71 -25.47 -16.63
CA ALA A 217 16.40 -26.69 -16.21
C ALA A 217 15.52 -27.93 -16.39
N GLU A 218 14.24 -27.85 -16.02
CA GLU A 218 13.26 -28.93 -16.25
C GLU A 218 13.09 -29.24 -17.73
N ALA A 219 13.00 -28.22 -18.59
CA ALA A 219 12.91 -28.40 -20.03
C ALA A 219 14.18 -29.08 -20.61
N LYS A 220 15.38 -28.69 -20.14
CA LYS A 220 16.64 -29.33 -20.53
C LYS A 220 16.69 -30.79 -20.10
N LEU A 221 16.30 -31.09 -18.86
CA LEU A 221 16.23 -32.46 -18.34
C LEU A 221 15.27 -33.31 -19.16
N HIS A 222 14.08 -32.80 -19.46
CA HIS A 222 13.13 -33.49 -20.32
C HIS A 222 13.72 -33.73 -21.72
N GLN A 223 14.40 -32.75 -22.32
CA GLN A 223 15.02 -32.90 -23.62
C GLN A 223 16.05 -34.03 -23.62
N VAL A 224 16.97 -34.06 -22.65
CA VAL A 224 17.97 -35.13 -22.50
C VAL A 224 17.30 -36.47 -22.29
N ALA A 225 16.28 -36.53 -21.44
CA ALA A 225 15.50 -37.72 -21.18
C ALA A 225 14.69 -38.20 -22.38
N MET A 226 14.59 -37.43 -23.47
CA MET A 226 14.00 -37.88 -24.73
C MET A 226 15.07 -38.26 -25.76
N THR A 227 16.21 -37.57 -25.78
CA THR A 227 17.25 -37.77 -26.81
C THR A 227 18.33 -38.79 -26.44
N LYS A 228 18.63 -38.97 -25.15
CA LYS A 228 19.74 -39.81 -24.66
C LYS A 228 19.24 -41.01 -23.84
N VAL A 229 18.12 -41.60 -24.26
CA VAL A 229 17.58 -42.77 -23.58
C VAL A 229 18.23 -44.04 -24.09
N TRP A 230 18.79 -44.79 -23.17
CA TRP A 230 19.36 -46.10 -23.42
C TRP A 230 18.36 -47.17 -23.00
N THR A 231 18.34 -48.29 -23.71
CA THR A 231 17.49 -49.43 -23.39
C THR A 231 18.39 -50.62 -23.10
N ASN A 232 18.24 -51.24 -21.93
CA ASN A 232 19.01 -52.44 -21.58
C ASN A 232 18.46 -53.70 -22.27
N GLU A 233 19.13 -54.85 -22.09
CA GLU A 233 18.71 -56.15 -22.64
C GLU A 233 17.31 -56.58 -22.15
N ASP A 234 16.87 -56.11 -20.98
CA ASP A 234 15.52 -56.35 -20.43
C ASP A 234 14.45 -55.38 -20.97
N GLY A 235 14.79 -54.47 -21.89
CA GLY A 235 13.87 -53.46 -22.42
C GLY A 235 13.62 -52.27 -21.49
N LYS A 236 14.34 -52.13 -20.37
CA LYS A 236 14.23 -50.99 -19.45
C LYS A 236 14.98 -49.79 -19.99
N ARG A 237 14.32 -48.62 -19.92
CA ARG A 237 14.84 -47.33 -20.38
C ARG A 237 15.52 -46.59 -19.23
N PHE A 238 16.72 -46.07 -19.45
CA PHE A 238 17.48 -45.28 -18.47
C PHE A 238 18.29 -44.17 -19.14
N VAL A 239 18.70 -43.18 -18.36
CA VAL A 239 19.54 -42.04 -18.77
C VAL A 239 20.72 -41.97 -17.82
N PHE A 240 21.93 -41.75 -18.32
CA PHE A 240 23.11 -41.62 -17.46
C PHE A 240 23.10 -40.29 -16.70
N VAL A 241 23.57 -40.30 -15.46
CA VAL A 241 23.64 -39.11 -14.61
C VAL A 241 24.57 -38.06 -15.23
N ASP A 242 25.68 -38.48 -15.85
CA ASP A 242 26.62 -37.60 -16.54
C ASP A 242 25.97 -36.82 -17.68
N ASP A 243 25.06 -37.45 -18.41
CA ASP A 243 24.31 -36.80 -19.48
C ASP A 243 23.38 -35.71 -18.95
N LEU A 244 22.79 -35.92 -17.77
CA LEU A 244 21.93 -34.94 -17.09
C LEU A 244 22.78 -33.81 -16.48
N ALA A 245 23.89 -34.14 -15.83
CA ALA A 245 24.82 -33.17 -15.24
C ALA A 245 25.41 -32.25 -16.31
N ALA A 246 25.90 -32.81 -17.42
CA ALA A 246 26.42 -32.05 -18.55
C ALA A 246 25.38 -31.11 -19.16
N ALA A 247 24.11 -31.53 -19.28
CA ALA A 247 23.05 -30.71 -19.85
C ALA A 247 22.59 -29.57 -18.92
N LEU A 248 22.68 -29.77 -17.61
CA LEU A 248 22.44 -28.73 -16.61
C LEU A 248 23.63 -27.78 -16.45
N GLY A 249 24.77 -28.05 -17.09
CA GLY A 249 26.00 -27.29 -16.88
C GLY A 249 26.54 -27.43 -15.46
N LEU A 250 26.17 -28.51 -14.77
CA LEU A 250 26.78 -28.85 -13.48
C LEU A 250 28.21 -29.32 -13.76
N PRO A 251 29.18 -28.98 -12.89
CA PRO A 251 30.51 -29.57 -13.00
C PRO A 251 30.33 -31.09 -13.03
N GLY A 252 30.92 -31.74 -14.03
CA GLY A 252 30.97 -33.20 -14.08
C GLY A 252 31.54 -33.71 -12.76
N GLU A 253 31.16 -34.93 -12.38
CA GLU A 253 31.71 -35.56 -11.19
C GLU A 253 33.24 -35.36 -11.23
N PRO A 254 33.83 -34.68 -10.23
CA PRO A 254 35.26 -34.45 -10.24
C PRO A 254 35.90 -35.82 -10.43
N ALA A 255 36.83 -35.93 -11.39
CA ALA A 255 37.59 -37.15 -11.61
C ALA A 255 37.95 -37.72 -10.23
N PRO A 256 37.73 -39.04 -9.99
CA PRO A 256 37.78 -39.63 -8.67
C PRO A 256 39.01 -39.06 -7.97
N ALA A 257 38.76 -38.22 -6.95
CA ALA A 257 39.83 -37.43 -6.35
C ALA A 257 40.98 -38.39 -6.03
N ASP A 258 42.20 -38.01 -6.42
CA ASP A 258 43.40 -38.73 -5.99
C ASP A 258 43.23 -39.07 -4.51
N GLU A 259 43.56 -40.31 -4.13
CA GLU A 259 43.37 -40.78 -2.76
C GLU A 259 43.83 -39.68 -1.79
N PRO A 260 42.98 -39.25 -0.84
CA PRO A 260 43.24 -38.08 -0.02
C PRO A 260 44.62 -38.24 0.61
N THR A 261 45.47 -37.22 0.48
CA THR A 261 46.84 -37.33 0.95
C THR A 261 46.84 -37.66 2.45
N PRO A 262 47.85 -38.36 2.97
CA PRO A 262 47.95 -38.62 4.41
C PRO A 262 47.82 -37.36 5.27
N GLU A 263 48.17 -36.20 4.73
CA GLU A 263 48.04 -34.89 5.37
C GLU A 263 46.59 -34.39 5.38
N GLN A 264 45.85 -34.50 4.27
CA GLN A 264 44.41 -34.20 4.21
C GLN A 264 43.60 -35.11 5.13
N VAL A 265 43.97 -36.39 5.25
CA VAL A 265 43.36 -37.33 6.21
C VAL A 265 43.63 -36.87 7.64
N ARG A 266 44.88 -36.51 7.98
CA ARG A 266 45.22 -35.99 9.32
C ARG A 266 44.48 -34.71 9.65
N LEU A 267 44.38 -33.76 8.72
CA LEU A 267 43.69 -32.48 8.94
C LEU A 267 42.20 -32.70 9.17
N ARG A 268 41.54 -33.57 8.38
CA ARG A 268 40.14 -33.94 8.59
C ARG A 268 39.91 -34.64 9.93
N THR A 269 40.80 -35.55 10.32
CA THR A 269 40.73 -36.19 11.64
C THR A 269 40.89 -35.16 12.77
N ALA A 270 41.86 -34.25 12.67
CA ALA A 270 42.09 -33.22 13.66
C ALA A 270 40.91 -32.24 13.80
N LEU A 271 40.30 -31.83 12.68
CA LEU A 271 39.11 -30.98 12.69
C LEU A 271 37.90 -31.69 13.31
N ARG A 272 37.73 -32.99 13.05
CA ARG A 272 36.67 -33.79 13.69
C ARG A 272 36.89 -33.90 15.20
N GLU A 273 38.11 -34.21 15.62
CA GLU A 273 38.48 -34.29 17.05
C GLU A 273 38.32 -32.94 17.76
N ALA A 274 38.68 -31.84 17.11
CA ALA A 274 38.48 -30.49 17.64
C ALA A 274 36.98 -30.14 17.77
N GLY A 275 36.16 -30.50 16.78
CA GLY A 275 34.71 -30.34 16.84
C GLY A 275 34.07 -31.18 17.95
N GLU A 276 34.49 -32.45 18.08
CA GLU A 276 34.04 -33.33 19.16
C GLU A 276 34.47 -32.82 20.55
N ALA A 277 35.69 -32.28 20.70
CA ALA A 277 36.16 -31.70 21.95
C ALA A 277 35.43 -30.40 22.32
N MET A 278 35.09 -29.58 21.33
CA MET A 278 34.46 -28.27 21.55
C MET A 278 32.93 -28.38 21.78
N TYR A 279 32.28 -29.41 21.23
CA TYR A 279 30.81 -29.55 21.26
C TYR A 279 30.29 -30.88 21.85
N GLY A 280 31.15 -31.86 22.12
CA GLY A 280 30.77 -33.20 22.61
C GLY A 280 30.25 -33.28 24.05
N GLY A 281 29.96 -32.15 24.69
CA GLY A 281 29.47 -32.09 26.08
C GLY A 281 28.09 -31.48 26.28
N CYS A 282 27.40 -30.96 25.25
CA CYS A 282 26.04 -30.41 25.43
C CYS A 282 25.00 -31.53 25.31
N ASP A 283 24.63 -32.14 26.45
CA ASP A 283 23.57 -33.14 26.54
C ASP A 283 22.18 -32.45 26.59
N CYS A 284 21.92 -31.70 25.52
CA CYS A 284 20.85 -30.72 25.42
C CYS A 284 19.72 -31.32 24.56
N PRO A 285 18.52 -31.62 25.11
CA PRO A 285 17.48 -32.42 24.43
C PRO A 285 16.76 -31.69 23.28
N ARG A 286 17.20 -30.48 22.92
CA ARG A 286 16.72 -29.70 21.77
C ARG A 286 17.89 -28.96 21.13
N PRO A 287 17.85 -28.71 19.79
CA PRO A 287 18.89 -27.95 19.11
C PRO A 287 18.98 -26.54 19.71
N CYS A 288 20.02 -26.31 20.49
CA CYS A 288 20.36 -25.00 21.02
C CYS A 288 21.12 -24.20 19.98
N SER A 289 21.12 -22.87 20.10
CA SER A 289 21.92 -21.97 19.25
C SER A 289 23.39 -22.38 19.13
N CYS A 290 23.94 -23.06 20.14
CA CYS A 290 25.27 -23.65 20.14
C CYS A 290 25.56 -24.60 18.95
N GLN A 291 24.55 -25.33 18.44
CA GLN A 291 24.72 -26.25 17.31
C GLN A 291 24.68 -25.54 15.95
N ALA A 292 24.00 -24.40 15.85
CA ALA A 292 23.94 -23.59 14.62
C ALA A 292 25.26 -22.86 14.35
N ASP A 293 25.93 -22.41 15.42
CA ASP A 293 27.23 -21.74 15.32
C ASP A 293 28.34 -22.71 14.87
N ALA A 294 28.29 -23.97 15.33
CA ALA A 294 29.25 -25.01 14.94
C ALA A 294 29.19 -25.36 13.45
N ALA A 295 27.98 -25.46 12.88
CA ALA A 295 27.78 -25.72 11.46
C ALA A 295 28.30 -24.55 10.60
N THR A 296 28.10 -23.32 11.07
CA THR A 296 28.56 -22.11 10.39
C THR A 296 30.09 -22.00 10.41
N LEU A 297 30.73 -22.32 11.53
CA LEU A 297 32.19 -22.32 11.66
C LEU A 297 32.86 -23.42 10.84
N THR A 298 32.25 -24.61 10.78
CA THR A 298 32.75 -25.74 9.97
C THR A 298 32.70 -25.40 8.48
N ALA A 299 31.67 -24.68 8.03
CA ALA A 299 31.56 -24.20 6.65
C ALA A 299 32.63 -23.14 6.32
N ALA A 300 32.86 -22.19 7.22
CA ALA A 300 33.88 -21.15 7.03
C ALA A 300 35.31 -21.73 6.96
N LEU A 301 35.64 -22.70 7.82
CA LEU A 301 36.96 -23.35 7.80
C LEU A 301 37.17 -24.25 6.57
N ALA A 302 36.10 -24.84 6.03
CA ALA A 302 36.17 -25.61 4.79
C ALA A 302 36.38 -24.70 3.56
N GLU A 303 35.87 -23.47 3.60
CA GLU A 303 36.10 -22.45 2.57
C GLU A 303 37.55 -21.96 2.61
N GLU A 304 38.10 -21.70 3.80
CA GLU A 304 39.50 -21.28 3.98
C GLU A 304 40.52 -22.38 3.60
N ALA A 305 40.17 -23.65 3.82
CA ALA A 305 41.00 -24.79 3.40
C ALA A 305 41.00 -25.01 1.88
N GLY A 306 39.93 -24.60 1.18
CA GLY A 306 39.85 -24.67 -0.29
C GLY A 306 40.72 -23.64 -1.00
N ASP A 307 41.03 -22.51 -0.35
CA ASP A 307 41.89 -21.45 -0.88
C ASP A 307 43.40 -21.76 -0.74
N LEU A 308 43.78 -22.82 -0.03
CA LEU A 308 45.19 -23.24 0.13
C LEU A 308 45.68 -24.18 -0.98
N ASP A 309 44.80 -24.65 -1.86
CA ASP A 309 45.10 -25.52 -3.02
C ASP A 309 45.28 -24.72 -4.34
N GLY A 310 45.43 -23.39 -4.27
CA GLY A 310 45.67 -22.47 -5.39
C GLY A 310 47.12 -22.04 -5.58
#